data_AF-A0A2S6AKT9-F1
#
_entry.id   AF-A0A2S6AKT9-F1
#
_cell.length_a   1.000
_cell.length_b   1.000
_cell.length_c   1.000
_cell.angle_alpha   90.00
_cell.angle_beta   90.00
_cell.angle_gamma   90.00
#
_symmetry.space_group_name_H-M   'P 1'
#
loop_
_entity.id
_entity.type
_entity.pdbx_description
1 polymer ?
#
loop_
_entity_poly.entity_id
_entity_poly.type
_entity_poly.pdbx_seq_one_letter_code
_entity_poly.pdbx_strand_id
1 'polypeptide(L)'
;MLEPRFDLAAAPGVVGYSVRWRDRYSRTGPSIPDNALPPDLQLSELRFGWGDDPSAQIAAVAEWSQPRSHPPVARDTITMRPSWLWMRALTDAYNFQRSLLEYRPDEQQAWWWAAARVSGVISLWSQRTEIELGPLARAAEELSRFSYRSGSRCRPTRPRPASDLGHVALVLGHLQSEDHMVEGLLWGQLIAAARAIARAYGGRGEAQSAVDLERDVVRPLTWARLAMGAGTGRTDGAS
;
A
#
# COMPACT_ATOMS: atom_id res chain seq x y z
N MET A 1 18.54 2.78 -6.02
CA MET A 1 18.95 1.66 -6.88
C MET A 1 18.84 0.39 -6.05
N LEU A 2 18.33 -0.68 -6.67
CA LEU A 2 18.13 -1.98 -6.07
C LEU A 2 19.08 -2.95 -6.78
N GLU A 3 19.89 -3.68 -6.03
CA GLU A 3 20.81 -4.69 -6.58
C GLU A 3 20.41 -6.08 -6.03
N PRO A 4 19.99 -7.04 -6.86
CA PRO A 4 19.64 -8.39 -6.43
C PRO A 4 20.84 -9.14 -5.85
N ARG A 5 20.59 -10.05 -4.92
CA ARG A 5 21.52 -11.12 -4.54
C ARG A 5 20.94 -12.47 -4.93
N PHE A 6 21.71 -13.21 -5.71
CA PHE A 6 21.33 -14.54 -6.18
C PHE A 6 22.07 -15.61 -5.37
N ASP A 7 21.40 -16.73 -5.12
CA ASP A 7 22.07 -17.98 -4.75
C ASP A 7 22.32 -18.78 -6.03
N LEU A 8 23.53 -19.32 -6.13
CA LEU A 8 24.01 -20.12 -7.26
C LEU A 8 23.97 -21.62 -6.95
N ALA A 9 23.45 -22.03 -5.78
CA ALA A 9 23.21 -23.42 -5.44
C ALA A 9 22.18 -24.09 -6.37
N ALA A 10 21.92 -25.39 -6.15
CA ALA A 10 21.15 -26.27 -7.04
C ALA A 10 19.74 -25.78 -7.47
N ALA A 11 19.19 -24.76 -6.81
CA ALA A 11 18.03 -24.00 -7.28
C ALA A 11 18.39 -22.49 -7.33
N PRO A 12 18.68 -21.93 -8.50
CA PRO A 12 19.00 -20.51 -8.62
C PRO A 12 17.79 -19.67 -8.21
N GLY A 13 17.99 -18.76 -7.26
CA GLY A 13 16.93 -17.94 -6.69
C GLY A 13 17.43 -16.60 -6.19
N VAL A 14 16.52 -15.63 -6.09
CA VAL A 14 16.80 -14.33 -5.45
C VAL A 14 16.69 -14.51 -3.94
N VAL A 15 17.82 -14.46 -3.24
CA VAL A 15 17.92 -14.67 -1.79
C VAL A 15 17.98 -13.38 -0.97
N GLY A 16 18.15 -12.24 -1.63
CA GLY A 16 18.13 -10.94 -0.99
C GLY A 16 18.34 -9.81 -1.99
N TYR A 17 18.49 -8.60 -1.49
CA TYR A 17 18.87 -7.44 -2.29
C TYR A 17 19.69 -6.44 -1.48
N SER A 18 20.24 -5.43 -2.15
CA SER A 18 20.80 -4.25 -1.49
C SER A 18 20.15 -2.99 -2.04
N VAL A 19 19.97 -1.98 -1.18
CA VAL A 19 19.40 -0.68 -1.54
C VAL A 19 20.50 0.36 -1.48
N ARG A 20 20.59 1.16 -2.53
CA ARG A 20 21.45 2.35 -2.58
C ARG A 20 20.61 3.56 -2.88
N TRP A 21 20.65 4.57 -2.02
CA TRP A 21 20.05 5.85 -2.36
C TRP A 21 20.86 6.54 -3.47
N ARG A 22 20.17 7.15 -4.42
CA ARG A 22 20.77 8.08 -5.38
C ARG A 22 20.15 9.44 -5.11
N ASP A 23 20.98 10.43 -4.82
CA ASP A 23 20.48 11.80 -4.72
C ASP A 23 20.17 12.37 -6.12
N ARG A 24 19.48 13.51 -6.15
CA ARG A 24 19.13 14.23 -7.38
C ARG A 24 20.34 14.69 -8.20
N TYR A 25 21.53 14.68 -7.60
CA TYR A 25 22.81 15.03 -8.23
C TYR A 25 23.62 13.78 -8.57
N SER A 26 22.98 12.60 -8.63
CA SER A 26 23.58 11.30 -8.97
C SER A 26 24.67 10.81 -8.02
N ARG A 27 24.83 11.40 -6.84
CA ARG A 27 25.73 10.86 -5.81
C ARG A 27 25.09 9.60 -5.23
N THR A 28 25.84 8.51 -5.29
CA THR A 28 25.36 7.23 -4.78
C THR A 28 25.70 7.14 -3.29
N GLY A 29 24.68 6.96 -2.47
CA GLY A 29 24.79 6.76 -1.02
C GLY A 29 25.31 5.37 -0.64
N PRO A 30 25.42 5.08 0.67
CA PRO A 30 25.85 3.78 1.17
C PRO A 30 24.89 2.68 0.72
N SER A 31 25.44 1.47 0.52
CA SER A 31 24.65 0.27 0.22
C SER A 31 24.18 -0.38 1.51
N ILE A 32 22.87 -0.56 1.63
CA ILE A 32 22.21 -1.20 2.77
C ILE A 32 21.77 -2.59 2.32
N PRO A 33 22.35 -3.68 2.87
CA PRO A 33 21.93 -5.04 2.53
C PRO A 33 20.57 -5.37 3.14
N ASP A 34 19.86 -6.34 2.53
CA ASP A 34 18.54 -6.83 2.94
C ASP A 34 18.41 -7.06 4.46
N ASN A 35 19.37 -7.78 5.05
CA ASN A 35 19.37 -8.10 6.47
C ASN A 35 19.62 -6.90 7.41
N ALA A 36 20.07 -5.77 6.87
CA ALA A 36 20.22 -4.50 7.59
C ALA A 36 19.01 -3.57 7.38
N LEU A 37 18.03 -3.97 6.56
CA LEU A 37 16.78 -3.25 6.43
C LEU A 37 15.83 -3.57 7.60
N PRO A 38 14.90 -2.64 7.91
CA PRO A 38 13.76 -2.92 8.76
C PRO A 38 13.06 -4.23 8.35
N PRO A 39 12.56 -5.04 9.31
CA PRO A 39 12.01 -6.37 9.03
C PRO A 39 10.97 -6.39 7.92
N ASP A 40 10.08 -5.40 7.88
CA ASP A 40 9.01 -5.27 6.89
C ASP A 40 9.51 -5.05 5.45
N LEU A 41 10.77 -4.61 5.31
CA LEU A 41 11.46 -4.40 4.04
C LEU A 41 12.42 -5.55 3.70
N GLN A 42 12.50 -6.61 4.50
CA GLN A 42 13.33 -7.77 4.14
C GLN A 42 12.66 -8.60 3.04
N LEU A 43 13.44 -9.19 2.14
CA LEU A 43 12.93 -9.93 0.99
C LEU A 43 12.01 -11.10 1.41
N SER A 44 12.35 -11.77 2.51
CA SER A 44 11.54 -12.87 3.09
C SER A 44 10.12 -12.41 3.43
N GLU A 45 10.01 -11.23 4.06
CA GLU A 45 8.73 -10.61 4.39
C GLU A 45 8.03 -10.11 3.12
N LEU A 46 8.75 -9.49 2.17
CA LEU A 46 8.18 -9.02 0.91
C LEU A 46 7.56 -10.14 0.06
N ARG A 47 8.17 -11.34 0.07
CA ARG A 47 7.70 -12.53 -0.66
C ARG A 47 6.68 -13.36 0.13
N PHE A 48 6.33 -12.95 1.35
CA PHE A 48 5.37 -13.69 2.17
C PHE A 48 4.03 -13.85 1.44
N GLY A 49 3.62 -15.11 1.24
CA GLY A 49 2.37 -15.47 0.54
C GLY A 49 2.48 -15.56 -0.99
N TRP A 50 3.66 -15.37 -1.57
CA TRP A 50 3.89 -15.63 -2.99
C TRP A 50 4.07 -17.13 -3.24
N GLY A 51 3.75 -17.58 -4.45
CA GLY A 51 4.08 -18.95 -4.87
C GLY A 51 5.60 -19.14 -4.86
N ASP A 52 6.06 -20.18 -4.16
CA ASP A 52 7.48 -20.52 -4.04
C ASP A 52 7.83 -21.75 -4.90
N ASP A 53 7.09 -21.92 -6.00
CA ASP A 53 7.36 -23.01 -6.93
C ASP A 53 8.65 -22.73 -7.73
N PRO A 54 9.35 -23.79 -8.21
CA PRO A 54 10.58 -23.62 -8.97
C PRO A 54 10.44 -22.73 -10.22
N SER A 55 9.27 -22.70 -10.86
CA SER A 55 9.06 -21.87 -12.05
C SER A 55 8.96 -20.38 -11.71
N ALA A 56 8.34 -20.04 -10.57
CA ALA A 56 8.32 -18.68 -10.04
C ALA A 56 9.72 -18.17 -9.67
N GLN A 57 10.60 -19.03 -9.15
CA GLN A 57 11.99 -18.66 -8.86
C GLN A 57 12.79 -18.39 -10.13
N ILE A 58 12.64 -19.23 -11.16
CA ILE A 58 13.29 -19.02 -12.47
C ILE A 58 12.81 -17.71 -13.11
N ALA A 59 11.50 -17.43 -13.07
CA ALA A 59 10.94 -16.18 -13.59
C ALA A 59 11.46 -14.95 -12.83
N ALA A 60 11.57 -15.03 -11.50
CA ALA A 60 12.12 -13.96 -10.69
C ALA A 60 13.60 -13.69 -11.01
N VAL A 61 14.42 -14.74 -11.18
CA VAL A 61 15.82 -14.60 -11.58
C VAL A 61 15.93 -13.96 -12.95
N ALA A 62 15.13 -14.41 -13.93
CA ALA A 62 15.11 -13.85 -15.28
C ALA A 62 14.76 -12.35 -15.27
N GLU A 63 13.73 -11.96 -14.52
CA GLU A 63 13.30 -10.56 -14.40
C GLU A 63 14.35 -9.68 -13.71
N TRP A 64 14.91 -10.16 -12.59
CA TRP A 64 15.85 -9.38 -11.77
C TRP A 64 17.26 -9.34 -12.34
N SER A 65 17.61 -10.25 -13.25
CA SER A 65 18.89 -10.26 -13.98
C SER A 65 18.94 -9.25 -15.13
N GLN A 66 17.79 -8.77 -15.61
CA GLN A 66 17.76 -7.81 -16.70
C GLN A 66 18.22 -6.43 -16.22
N PRO A 67 19.12 -5.75 -16.95
CA PRO A 67 19.44 -4.36 -16.68
C PRO A 67 18.15 -3.56 -16.79
N ARG A 68 17.75 -2.87 -15.72
CA ARG A 68 16.63 -1.92 -15.73
C ARG A 68 17.00 -0.78 -16.69
N SER A 69 16.71 -1.02 -17.96
CA SER A 69 17.09 -0.18 -19.10
C SER A 69 16.12 1.00 -19.26
N HIS A 70 15.01 0.96 -18.54
CA HIS A 70 14.08 2.05 -18.47
C HIS A 70 14.44 2.92 -17.25
N PRO A 71 14.46 4.27 -17.39
CA PRO A 71 14.23 5.13 -16.23
C PRO A 71 12.99 4.60 -15.51
N PRO A 72 12.87 4.70 -14.16
CA PRO A 72 11.65 4.26 -13.48
C PRO A 72 10.50 4.92 -14.23
N VAL A 73 9.80 4.09 -15.02
CA VAL A 73 8.76 4.59 -15.92
C VAL A 73 7.85 5.37 -15.00
N ALA A 74 7.60 6.64 -15.29
CA ALA A 74 6.56 7.39 -14.59
C ALA A 74 5.33 6.50 -14.69
N ARG A 75 5.01 5.79 -13.60
CA ARG A 75 4.47 4.44 -13.66
C ARG A 75 3.19 4.49 -14.47
N ASP A 76 3.27 4.08 -15.73
CA ASP A 76 2.25 4.44 -16.72
C ASP A 76 0.91 3.98 -16.18
N THR A 77 0.04 4.93 -15.88
CA THR A 77 -1.36 4.66 -15.58
C THR A 77 -1.92 3.99 -16.82
N ILE A 78 -1.95 2.65 -16.81
CA ILE A 78 -2.68 1.90 -17.81
C ILE A 78 -4.13 2.33 -17.61
N THR A 79 -4.63 3.16 -18.53
CA THR A 79 -6.04 3.55 -18.56
C THR A 79 -6.87 2.33 -18.94
N MET A 80 -7.00 1.36 -18.03
CA MET A 80 -8.01 0.33 -18.16
C MET A 80 -9.32 0.95 -17.69
N ARG A 81 -10.28 1.03 -18.61
CA ARG A 81 -11.65 1.49 -18.35
C ARG A 81 -12.67 0.42 -17.89
N PRO A 82 -12.34 -0.79 -17.38
CA PRO A 82 -13.42 -1.70 -17.00
C PRO A 82 -14.14 -1.22 -15.72
N SER A 83 -15.41 -0.85 -15.86
CA SER A 83 -16.31 -0.50 -14.74
C SER A 83 -16.46 -1.63 -13.71
N TRP A 84 -16.33 -2.88 -14.13
CA TRP A 84 -16.41 -4.04 -13.23
C TRP A 84 -15.26 -4.13 -12.23
N LEU A 85 -14.06 -3.64 -12.58
CA LEU A 85 -12.91 -3.60 -11.66
C LEU A 85 -13.15 -2.62 -10.52
N TRP A 86 -13.77 -1.47 -10.81
CA TRP A 86 -14.17 -0.49 -9.80
C TRP A 86 -15.20 -1.07 -8.82
N MET A 87 -16.22 -1.76 -9.32
CA MET A 87 -17.20 -2.45 -8.46
C MET A 87 -16.55 -3.57 -7.62
N ARG A 88 -15.60 -4.31 -8.20
CA ARG A 88 -14.84 -5.34 -7.48
C ARG A 88 -14.00 -4.73 -6.37
N ALA A 89 -13.26 -3.65 -6.65
CA ALA A 89 -12.49 -2.91 -5.66
C ALA A 89 -13.38 -2.37 -4.54
N LEU A 90 -14.53 -1.78 -4.86
CA LEU A 90 -15.47 -1.30 -3.86
C LEU A 90 -15.99 -2.44 -2.96
N THR A 91 -16.32 -3.58 -3.56
CA THR A 91 -16.74 -4.79 -2.84
C THR A 91 -15.64 -5.30 -1.92
N ASP A 92 -14.39 -5.32 -2.40
CA ASP A 92 -13.22 -5.74 -1.62
C ASP A 92 -12.94 -4.78 -0.46
N ALA A 93 -13.05 -3.47 -0.67
CA ALA A 93 -12.90 -2.46 0.38
C ALA A 93 -13.99 -2.59 1.45
N TYR A 94 -15.24 -2.81 1.05
CA TYR A 94 -16.36 -3.04 1.97
C TYR A 94 -16.16 -4.32 2.79
N ASN A 95 -15.80 -5.43 2.14
CA ASN A 95 -15.53 -6.70 2.83
C ASN A 95 -14.35 -6.59 3.80
N PHE A 96 -13.30 -5.87 3.41
CA PHE A 96 -12.18 -5.56 4.28
C PHE A 96 -12.64 -4.75 5.50
N GLN A 97 -13.35 -3.63 5.30
CA GLN A 97 -13.84 -2.79 6.40
C GLN A 97 -14.73 -3.58 7.36
N ARG A 98 -15.64 -4.40 6.83
CA ARG A 98 -16.50 -5.28 7.63
C ARG A 98 -15.68 -6.27 8.46
N SER A 99 -14.64 -6.87 7.89
CA SER A 99 -13.78 -7.81 8.62
C SER A 99 -13.06 -7.15 9.81
N LEU A 100 -12.72 -5.86 9.73
CA LEU A 100 -12.09 -5.15 10.84
C LEU A 100 -13.01 -5.05 12.07
N LEU A 101 -14.32 -5.06 11.88
CA LEU A 101 -15.28 -5.06 12.99
C LEU A 101 -15.29 -6.38 13.76
N GLU A 102 -14.78 -7.45 13.16
CA GLU A 102 -14.69 -8.77 13.78
C GLU A 102 -13.39 -8.96 14.58
N TYR A 103 -12.44 -8.02 14.48
CA TYR A 103 -11.20 -8.04 15.22
C TYR A 103 -11.35 -7.37 16.57
N ARG A 104 -10.84 -8.02 17.61
CA ARG A 104 -10.73 -7.45 18.95
C ARG A 104 -9.56 -6.46 19.00
N PRO A 105 -9.61 -5.42 19.85
CA PRO A 105 -8.51 -4.46 19.96
C PRO A 105 -7.15 -5.10 20.27
N ASP A 106 -7.12 -6.19 21.04
CA ASP A 106 -5.92 -6.93 21.46
C ASP A 106 -5.31 -7.84 20.37
N GLU A 107 -5.97 -8.04 19.23
CA GLU A 107 -5.45 -8.81 18.09
C GLU A 107 -4.42 -7.99 17.29
N GLN A 108 -3.26 -7.72 17.89
CA GLN A 108 -2.24 -6.80 17.35
C GLN A 108 -1.82 -7.13 15.91
N GLN A 109 -1.57 -8.41 15.61
CA GLN A 109 -1.18 -8.83 14.26
C GLN A 109 -2.22 -8.46 13.20
N ALA A 110 -3.52 -8.58 13.52
CA ALA A 110 -4.59 -8.21 12.61
C ALA A 110 -4.60 -6.71 12.31
N TRP A 111 -4.31 -5.89 13.32
CA TRP A 111 -4.23 -4.43 13.16
C TRP A 111 -2.95 -3.98 12.45
N TRP A 112 -1.81 -4.64 12.67
CA TRP A 112 -0.59 -4.40 11.90
C TRP A 112 -0.78 -4.74 10.42
N TRP A 113 -1.45 -5.86 10.14
CA TRP A 113 -1.82 -6.25 8.78
C TRP A 113 -2.78 -5.26 8.13
N ALA A 114 -3.84 -4.86 8.84
CA ALA A 114 -4.77 -3.87 8.33
C ALA A 114 -4.07 -2.53 8.02
N ALA A 115 -3.19 -2.06 8.91
CA ALA A 115 -2.40 -0.85 8.69
C ALA A 115 -1.49 -0.97 7.46
N ALA A 116 -0.81 -2.12 7.27
CA ALA A 116 0.04 -2.37 6.11
C ALA A 116 -0.74 -2.34 4.78
N ARG A 117 -1.95 -2.91 4.75
CA ARG A 117 -2.79 -2.93 3.55
C ARG A 117 -3.29 -1.53 3.20
N VAL A 118 -3.81 -0.81 4.19
CA VAL A 118 -4.38 0.54 3.98
C VAL A 118 -3.28 1.54 3.62
N SER A 119 -2.10 1.49 4.27
CA SER A 119 -0.96 2.36 3.93
C SER A 119 -0.50 2.15 2.50
N GLY A 120 -0.38 0.89 2.05
CA GLY A 120 0.00 0.57 0.67
C GLY A 120 -0.96 1.13 -0.38
N VAL A 121 -2.26 1.06 -0.12
CA VAL A 121 -3.28 1.65 -1.01
C VAL A 121 -3.15 3.18 -1.07
N ILE A 122 -3.00 3.84 0.07
CA ILE A 122 -2.86 5.31 0.12
C ILE A 122 -1.56 5.75 -0.55
N SER A 123 -0.45 5.04 -0.35
CA SER A 123 0.84 5.33 -1.00
C SER A 123 0.74 5.26 -2.53
N LEU A 124 0.06 4.26 -3.07
CA LEU A 124 -0.11 4.13 -4.53
C LEU A 124 -0.93 5.27 -5.10
N TRP A 125 -1.94 5.72 -4.36
CA TRP A 125 -2.75 6.83 -4.81
C TRP A 125 -2.02 8.17 -4.71
N SER A 126 -1.30 8.41 -3.61
CA SER A 126 -0.39 9.55 -3.48
C SER A 126 0.57 9.65 -4.66
N GLN A 127 1.21 8.53 -5.04
CA GLN A 127 2.12 8.48 -6.19
C GLN A 127 1.47 8.89 -7.51
N ARG A 128 0.15 8.74 -7.62
CA ARG A 128 -0.62 9.11 -8.80
C ARG A 128 -1.11 10.55 -8.75
N THR A 129 -1.58 11.02 -7.60
CA THR A 129 -2.26 12.32 -7.49
C THR A 129 -1.36 13.45 -7.01
N GLU A 130 -0.30 13.14 -6.28
CA GLU A 130 0.61 14.12 -5.68
C GLU A 130 1.92 14.13 -6.45
N ILE A 131 2.29 15.30 -6.99
CA ILE A 131 3.55 15.49 -7.72
C ILE A 131 4.74 15.53 -6.75
N GLU A 132 4.54 16.13 -5.57
CA GLU A 132 5.48 16.17 -4.46
C GLU A 132 4.88 15.45 -3.25
N LEU A 133 5.71 15.10 -2.25
CA LEU A 133 5.26 14.45 -1.01
C LEU A 133 4.18 15.27 -0.30
N GLY A 134 2.92 14.91 -0.56
CA GLY A 134 1.74 15.64 -0.09
C GLY A 134 1.08 15.02 1.14
N PRO A 135 -0.12 15.48 1.52
CA PRO A 135 -0.85 14.96 2.67
C PRO A 135 -1.13 13.46 2.60
N LEU A 136 -1.34 12.88 1.43
CA LEU A 136 -1.60 11.44 1.26
C LEU A 136 -0.31 10.63 1.46
N ALA A 137 0.81 11.10 0.92
CA ALA A 137 2.12 10.49 1.16
C ALA A 137 2.43 10.41 2.65
N ARG A 138 2.24 11.52 3.37
CA ARG A 138 2.46 11.60 4.82
C ARG A 138 1.50 10.73 5.60
N ALA A 139 0.21 10.72 5.26
CA ALA A 139 -0.76 9.85 5.90
C ALA A 139 -0.43 8.37 5.72
N ALA A 140 0.05 7.98 4.53
CA ALA A 140 0.50 6.62 4.27
C ALA A 140 1.74 6.25 5.09
N GLU A 141 2.70 7.16 5.20
CA GLU A 141 3.92 6.97 6.02
C GLU A 141 3.59 6.84 7.51
N GLU A 142 2.74 7.72 8.04
CA GLU A 142 2.33 7.64 9.45
C GLU A 142 1.60 6.33 9.74
N LEU A 143 0.73 5.88 8.82
CA LEU A 143 0.06 4.60 8.96
C LEU A 143 1.02 3.41 8.83
N SER A 144 2.05 3.49 7.97
CA SER A 144 3.00 2.39 7.78
C SER A 144 3.89 2.16 9.00
N ARG A 145 4.13 3.16 9.85
CA ARG A 145 4.89 2.98 11.11
C ARG A 145 4.29 1.93 12.03
N PHE A 146 2.97 1.76 11.98
CA PHE A 146 2.25 0.74 12.73
C PHE A 146 2.36 -0.66 12.13
N SER A 147 2.84 -0.76 10.89
CA SER A 147 3.09 -2.02 10.17
C SER A 147 4.54 -2.49 10.18
N TYR A 148 5.48 -1.71 10.75
CA TYR A 148 6.90 -2.08 10.87
C TYR A 148 7.16 -3.13 11.98
N ARG A 149 6.34 -4.18 11.99
CA ARG A 149 6.37 -5.30 12.95
C ARG A 149 6.34 -6.60 12.15
N SER A 150 7.08 -7.60 12.60
CA SER A 150 7.06 -8.92 11.95
C SER A 150 5.64 -9.50 12.00
N GLY A 151 5.23 -10.13 10.91
CA GLY A 151 3.88 -10.66 10.76
C GLY A 151 2.82 -9.63 10.36
N SER A 152 3.17 -8.36 10.11
CA SER A 152 2.25 -7.38 9.51
C SER A 152 1.84 -7.72 8.08
N ARG A 153 2.52 -8.68 7.43
CA ARG A 153 2.12 -9.21 6.12
C ARG A 153 1.28 -10.49 6.24
N CYS A 154 1.22 -11.10 7.42
CA CYS A 154 0.41 -12.27 7.68
C CYS A 154 -1.06 -11.86 7.75
N ARG A 155 -1.82 -12.26 6.72
CA ARG A 155 -3.27 -12.15 6.77
C ARG A 155 -3.79 -12.96 7.96
N PRO A 156 -4.63 -12.38 8.83
CA PRO A 156 -5.24 -13.11 9.94
C PRO A 156 -6.00 -14.35 9.45
N THR A 157 -5.77 -15.48 10.12
CA THR A 157 -6.49 -16.72 9.80
C THR A 157 -7.88 -16.67 10.43
N ARG A 158 -8.91 -16.59 9.59
CA ARG A 158 -10.33 -16.58 9.98
C ARG A 158 -11.11 -17.51 9.04
N PRO A 159 -12.26 -18.08 9.47
CA PRO A 159 -13.11 -18.90 8.60
C PRO A 159 -13.52 -18.17 7.31
N ARG A 160 -13.70 -16.84 7.39
CA ARG A 160 -13.83 -15.95 6.24
C ARG A 160 -12.63 -15.00 6.22
N PRO A 161 -11.64 -15.19 5.34
CA PRO A 161 -10.48 -14.31 5.29
C PRO A 161 -10.90 -12.90 4.84
N ALA A 162 -10.36 -11.88 5.52
CA ALA A 162 -10.50 -10.48 5.16
C ALA A 162 -9.95 -10.21 3.75
N SER A 163 -10.58 -9.37 2.91
CA SER A 163 -10.06 -9.09 1.55
C SER A 163 -8.67 -8.42 1.57
N ASP A 164 -7.81 -8.65 0.57
CA ASP A 164 -6.38 -8.25 0.61
C ASP A 164 -6.14 -6.81 0.15
N LEU A 165 -7.21 -6.07 -0.18
CA LEU A 165 -7.17 -4.75 -0.84
C LEU A 165 -6.32 -4.69 -2.14
N GLY A 166 -5.82 -5.80 -2.68
CA GLY A 166 -5.00 -5.83 -3.89
C GLY A 166 -5.69 -5.22 -5.12
N HIS A 167 -6.97 -5.53 -5.34
CA HIS A 167 -7.75 -4.89 -6.41
C HIS A 167 -7.97 -3.39 -6.16
N VAL A 168 -8.11 -2.98 -4.90
CA VAL A 168 -8.25 -1.57 -4.52
C VAL A 168 -6.99 -0.80 -4.85
N ALA A 169 -5.83 -1.34 -4.49
CA ALA A 169 -4.52 -0.82 -4.84
C ALA A 169 -4.32 -0.71 -6.36
N LEU A 170 -4.71 -1.74 -7.12
CA LEU A 170 -4.62 -1.74 -8.58
C LEU A 170 -5.47 -0.63 -9.19
N VAL A 171 -6.74 -0.54 -8.78
CA VAL A 171 -7.71 0.41 -9.31
C VAL A 171 -7.30 1.85 -9.01
N LEU A 172 -6.99 2.17 -7.74
CA LEU A 172 -6.60 3.53 -7.35
C LEU A 172 -5.22 3.94 -7.89
N GLY A 173 -4.29 3.00 -8.00
CA GLY A 173 -2.95 3.28 -8.53
C GLY A 173 -2.94 3.53 -10.04
N HIS A 174 -3.75 2.79 -10.81
CA HIS A 174 -3.56 2.72 -12.26
C HIS A 174 -4.77 3.17 -13.09
N LEU A 175 -6.00 3.07 -12.57
CA LEU A 175 -7.21 3.29 -13.39
C LEU A 175 -7.84 4.64 -13.15
N GLN A 176 -8.33 5.32 -14.19
CA GLN A 176 -9.18 6.50 -14.03
C GLN A 176 -10.64 6.07 -13.85
N SER A 177 -11.33 6.67 -12.87
CA SER A 177 -12.78 6.47 -12.73
C SER A 177 -13.49 7.52 -13.58
N GLU A 178 -14.44 7.09 -14.40
CA GLU A 178 -15.43 8.00 -15.01
C GLU A 178 -16.57 8.31 -14.02
N ASP A 179 -16.70 7.50 -12.95
CA ASP A 179 -17.69 7.66 -11.89
C ASP A 179 -17.03 8.11 -10.58
N HIS A 180 -17.11 9.41 -10.31
CA HIS A 180 -16.58 10.03 -9.09
C HIS A 180 -17.33 9.58 -7.81
N MET A 181 -18.57 9.08 -7.93
CA MET A 181 -19.32 8.55 -6.79
C MET A 181 -18.70 7.23 -6.31
N VAL A 182 -18.39 6.31 -7.22
CA VAL A 182 -17.76 5.02 -6.88
C VAL A 182 -16.37 5.23 -6.28
N GLU A 183 -15.58 6.13 -6.85
CA GLU A 183 -14.29 6.53 -6.29
C GLU A 183 -14.47 7.15 -4.88
N GLY A 184 -15.44 8.05 -4.71
CA GLY A 184 -15.77 8.65 -3.42
C GLY A 184 -16.25 7.64 -2.36
N LEU A 185 -16.99 6.60 -2.76
CA LEU A 185 -17.39 5.50 -1.88
C LEU A 185 -16.19 4.65 -1.45
N LEU A 186 -15.30 4.35 -2.39
CA LEU A 186 -14.06 3.62 -2.11
C LEU A 186 -13.21 4.37 -1.08
N TRP A 187 -13.07 5.69 -1.24
CA TRP A 187 -12.45 6.57 -0.24
C TRP A 187 -13.13 6.53 1.12
N GLY A 188 -14.46 6.52 1.13
CA GLY A 188 -15.24 6.36 2.35
C GLY A 188 -14.87 5.08 3.10
N GLN A 189 -14.70 3.96 2.39
CA GLN A 189 -14.30 2.69 2.99
C GLN A 189 -12.87 2.72 3.54
N LEU A 190 -11.92 3.33 2.83
CA LEU A 190 -10.54 3.46 3.31
C LEU A 190 -10.44 4.36 4.55
N ILE A 191 -11.17 5.48 4.58
CA ILE A 191 -11.24 6.35 5.76
C ILE A 191 -11.88 5.62 6.94
N ALA A 192 -12.95 4.85 6.70
CA ALA A 192 -13.57 4.04 7.74
C ALA A 192 -12.62 2.97 8.30
N ALA A 193 -11.82 2.34 7.43
CA ALA A 193 -10.78 1.40 7.85
C ALA A 193 -9.69 2.08 8.70
N ALA A 194 -9.19 3.24 8.28
CA ALA A 194 -8.21 4.01 9.05
C ALA A 194 -8.73 4.40 10.45
N ARG A 195 -10.00 4.80 10.55
CA ARG A 195 -10.66 5.06 11.84
C ARG A 195 -10.81 3.81 12.70
N ALA A 196 -11.14 2.67 12.10
CA ALA A 196 -11.21 1.40 12.83
C ALA A 196 -9.85 1.03 13.44
N ILE A 197 -8.76 1.22 12.69
CA ILE A 197 -7.40 1.05 13.19
C ILE A 197 -7.12 2.01 14.35
N ALA A 198 -7.39 3.32 14.20
CA ALA A 198 -7.17 4.30 15.27
C ALA A 198 -7.93 3.94 16.56
N ARG A 199 -9.20 3.52 16.44
CA ARG A 199 -10.02 3.06 17.58
C ARG A 199 -9.46 1.81 18.24
N ALA A 200 -8.94 0.86 17.47
CA ALA A 200 -8.33 -0.35 18.02
C ALA A 200 -7.10 -0.03 18.88
N TYR A 201 -6.24 0.90 18.43
CA TYR A 201 -5.12 1.40 19.22
C TYR A 201 -5.61 2.08 20.52
N GLY A 202 -6.64 2.91 20.44
CA GLY A 202 -7.25 3.52 21.63
C GLY A 202 -7.84 2.50 22.61
N GLY A 203 -8.54 1.48 22.10
CA GLY A 203 -9.12 0.39 22.89
C GLY A 203 -8.10 -0.49 23.62
N ARG A 204 -6.83 -0.45 23.20
CA ARG A 204 -5.69 -1.10 23.90
C ARG A 204 -5.06 -0.24 25.00
N GLY A 205 -5.51 1.00 25.17
CA GLY A 205 -4.87 1.97 26.07
C GLY A 205 -3.76 2.81 25.41
N GLU A 206 -3.52 2.66 24.10
CA GLU A 206 -2.58 3.50 23.34
C GLU A 206 -3.26 4.80 22.87
N ALA A 207 -3.77 5.58 23.82
CA ALA A 207 -4.58 6.77 23.54
C ALA A 207 -3.86 7.81 22.68
N GLN A 208 -2.55 7.99 22.89
CA GLN A 208 -1.74 8.92 22.09
C GLN A 208 -1.66 8.49 20.63
N SER A 209 -1.41 7.19 20.36
CA SER A 209 -1.37 6.65 19.00
C SER A 209 -2.71 6.78 18.28
N ALA A 210 -3.83 6.64 19.00
CA ALA A 210 -5.16 6.88 18.43
C ALA A 210 -5.36 8.36 18.04
N VAL A 211 -4.92 9.30 18.88
CA VAL A 211 -4.97 10.74 18.59
C VAL A 211 -4.09 11.09 17.39
N ASP A 212 -2.87 10.56 17.33
CA ASP A 212 -1.95 10.80 16.23
C ASP A 212 -2.49 10.25 14.91
N LEU A 213 -3.06 9.04 14.90
CA LEU A 213 -3.72 8.47 13.71
C LEU A 213 -4.92 9.30 13.24
N GLU A 214 -5.76 9.80 14.15
CA GLU A 214 -6.88 10.67 13.77
C GLU A 214 -6.39 12.00 13.19
N ARG A 215 -5.35 12.59 13.79
CA ARG A 215 -4.77 13.87 13.35
C ARG A 215 -4.06 13.75 12.00
N ASP A 216 -3.20 12.75 11.85
CA ASP A 216 -2.21 12.69 10.77
C ASP A 216 -2.60 11.75 9.64
N VAL A 217 -3.60 10.89 9.84
CA VAL A 217 -4.10 9.97 8.79
C VAL A 217 -5.55 10.31 8.44
N VAL A 218 -6.47 10.19 9.40
CA VAL A 218 -7.92 10.27 9.11
C VAL A 218 -8.33 11.66 8.63
N ARG A 219 -7.88 12.73 9.29
CA ARG A 219 -8.21 14.11 8.90
C ARG A 219 -7.68 14.45 7.50
N PRO A 220 -6.41 14.22 7.16
CA PRO A 220 -5.89 14.45 5.81
C PRO A 220 -6.66 13.69 4.73
N LEU A 221 -6.96 12.40 4.94
CA LEU A 221 -7.74 11.61 3.98
C LEU A 221 -9.17 12.16 3.79
N THR A 222 -9.80 12.59 4.88
CA THR A 222 -11.14 13.20 4.82
C THR A 222 -11.10 14.52 4.04
N TRP A 223 -10.08 15.35 4.26
CA TRP A 223 -9.87 16.58 3.53
C TRP A 223 -9.63 16.34 2.04
N ALA A 224 -8.76 15.40 1.69
CA ALA A 224 -8.49 15.01 0.30
C ALA A 224 -9.77 14.56 -0.41
N ARG A 225 -10.60 13.74 0.27
CA ARG A 225 -11.91 13.32 -0.25
C ARG A 225 -12.84 14.49 -0.56
N LEU A 226 -12.92 15.48 0.34
CA LEU A 226 -13.76 16.66 0.13
C LEU A 226 -13.24 17.55 -0.99
N ALA A 227 -11.91 17.73 -1.08
CA ALA A 227 -11.29 18.53 -2.14
C ALA A 227 -11.61 17.97 -3.54
N MET A 228 -11.62 16.64 -3.69
CA MET A 228 -12.02 16.01 -4.96
C MET A 228 -13.48 16.25 -5.33
N GLY A 229 -14.39 16.18 -4.36
CA GLY A 229 -15.82 16.45 -4.60
C GLY A 229 -16.13 17.93 -4.89
N ALA A 230 -15.25 18.86 -4.51
CA ALA A 230 -15.40 20.28 -4.80
C ALA A 230 -14.86 20.68 -6.19
N GLY A 231 -13.87 19.95 -6.73
CA GLY A 231 -13.29 20.21 -8.05
C GLY A 231 -14.23 19.95 -9.23
N THR A 232 -15.26 19.12 -9.04
CA THR A 232 -16.24 18.75 -10.07
C THR A 232 -17.34 19.80 -10.29
N GLY A 233 -17.32 20.92 -9.54
CA GLY A 233 -18.30 22.00 -9.66
C GLY A 233 -17.85 23.22 -10.47
N ARG A 234 -16.65 23.20 -11.08
CA ARG A 234 -16.07 24.36 -11.77
C ARG A 234 -15.55 24.03 -13.17
N THR A 235 -16.39 23.42 -14.00
CA THR A 235 -16.24 23.44 -15.47
C THR A 235 -17.62 23.31 -16.10
N ASP A 236 -18.39 24.40 -16.12
CA ASP A 236 -19.45 24.65 -17.11
C ASP A 236 -19.87 26.11 -16.97
N GLY A 237 -19.40 26.96 -17.89
CA GLY A 237 -19.74 28.38 -17.87
C GLY A 237 -18.65 29.29 -18.47
N ALA A 238 -18.15 28.97 -19.65
CA ALA A 238 -17.58 29.98 -20.54
C ALA A 238 -17.69 29.45 -21.99
N SER A 239 -18.78 29.83 -22.66
CA SER A 239 -18.89 29.89 -24.11
C SER A 239 -19.34 31.30 -24.46
#